data_AF-A0A0G1S6S6-F1
#
_entry.id   AF-A0A0G1S6S6-F1
#
_cell.length_a   1.000
_cell.length_b   1.000
_cell.length_c   1.000
_cell.angle_alpha   90.00
_cell.angle_beta   90.00
_cell.angle_gamma   90.00
#
_symmetry.space_group_name_H-M   'P 1'
#
loop_
_entity.id
_entity.type
_entity.pdbx_description
1 polymer ?
#
loop_
_entity_poly.entity_id
_entity_poly.type
_entity_poly.pdbx_seq_one_letter_code
_entity_poly.pdbx_strand_id
1 'polypeptide(L)'
;MAAKTSHKTLEENWKRALADYHNLVKRVDADKKDFVIYATANILTKLLPTLDVLELAATHSQDPGVQMAVKQFQDVLAGEGLQEITPKMGDAYDHTLHECLETLPGEPDNTIAEIITKGYKINDYVIRPAKVKVFKHE
;
A
#
# COMPACT_ATOMS: atom_id res chain seq x y z
N MET A 1 18.77 54.97 16.35
CA MET A 1 17.65 53.98 16.31
C MET A 1 17.74 53.03 15.11
N ALA A 2 17.99 53.51 13.89
CA ALA A 2 18.03 52.66 12.67
C ALA A 2 18.97 51.43 12.73
N ALA A 3 20.16 51.56 13.31
CA ALA A 3 21.12 50.44 13.40
C ALA A 3 20.63 49.29 14.33
N LYS A 4 19.93 49.60 15.41
CA LYS A 4 19.34 48.59 16.31
C LYS A 4 18.15 47.86 15.67
N THR A 5 17.35 48.59 14.89
CA THR A 5 16.24 48.00 14.14
C THR A 5 16.76 47.06 13.06
N SER A 6 17.79 47.46 12.30
CA SER A 6 18.45 46.62 11.29
C SER A 6 19.03 45.33 11.87
N HIS A 7 19.71 45.40 13.03
CA HIS A 7 20.24 44.23 13.72
C HIS A 7 19.13 43.26 14.15
N LYS A 8 18.05 43.79 14.74
CA LYS A 8 16.91 42.98 15.18
C LYS A 8 16.20 42.31 13.99
N THR A 9 16.02 43.02 12.88
CA THR A 9 15.44 42.44 11.66
C THR A 9 16.33 41.36 11.05
N LEU A 10 17.66 41.51 11.13
CA LEU A 10 18.60 40.49 10.66
C LEU A 10 18.55 39.22 11.52
N GLU A 11 18.50 39.37 12.85
CA GLU A 11 18.33 38.24 13.77
C GLU A 11 17.00 37.51 13.57
N GLU A 12 15.90 38.24 13.38
CA GLU A 12 14.59 37.66 13.09
C GLU A 12 14.58 36.91 11.76
N ASN A 13 15.19 37.48 10.72
CA ASN A 13 15.32 36.83 9.42
C ASN A 13 16.22 35.60 9.47
N TRP A 14 17.32 35.63 10.24
CA TRP A 14 18.14 34.45 10.48
C TRP A 14 17.30 33.37 11.17
N LYS A 15 16.66 33.69 12.31
CA LYS A 15 15.85 32.71 13.05
C LYS A 15 14.78 32.07 12.16
N ARG A 16 14.13 32.85 11.30
CA ARG A 16 13.18 32.35 10.30
C ARG A 16 13.86 31.42 9.30
N ALA A 17 14.96 31.84 8.67
CA ALA A 17 15.69 31.01 7.71
C ALA A 17 16.19 29.69 8.33
N LEU A 18 16.62 29.71 9.59
CA LEU A 18 17.02 28.51 10.33
C LEU A 18 15.82 27.58 10.57
N ALA A 19 14.67 28.13 10.96
CA ALA A 19 13.44 27.36 11.13
C ALA A 19 12.96 26.75 9.80
N ASP A 20 13.01 27.52 8.72
CA ASP A 20 12.65 27.06 7.37
C ASP A 20 13.60 25.94 6.91
N TYR A 21 14.89 26.07 7.17
CA TYR A 21 15.88 25.01 6.90
C TYR A 21 15.57 23.73 7.70
N HIS A 22 15.29 23.83 8.99
CA HIS A 22 14.92 22.65 9.79
C HIS A 22 13.63 21.98 9.29
N ASN A 23 12.64 22.78 8.86
CA ASN A 23 11.41 22.25 8.27
C ASN A 23 11.66 21.57 6.92
N LEU A 24 12.53 22.14 6.08
CA LEU A 24 12.94 21.55 4.81
C LEU A 24 13.66 20.22 5.01
N VAL A 25 14.61 20.14 5.95
CA VAL A 25 15.32 18.89 6.25
C VAL A 25 14.35 17.80 6.67
N LYS A 26 13.43 18.10 7.59
CA LYS A 26 12.39 17.14 8.01
C LYS A 26 11.53 16.67 6.85
N ARG A 27 11.17 17.58 5.93
CA ARG A 27 10.38 17.25 4.74
C ARG A 27 11.15 16.35 3.79
N VAL A 28 12.39 16.71 3.46
CA VAL A 28 13.25 15.92 2.56
C VAL A 28 13.47 14.50 3.12
N ASP A 29 13.63 14.35 4.43
CA ASP A 29 13.78 13.03 5.04
C ASP A 29 12.48 12.21 5.00
N ALA A 30 11.30 12.83 5.05
CA ALA A 30 10.03 12.16 4.82
C ALA A 30 9.89 11.74 3.34
N ASP A 31 10.14 12.67 2.40
CA ASP A 31 10.05 12.43 0.97
C ASP A 31 10.98 11.28 0.52
N LYS A 32 12.18 11.19 1.10
CA LYS A 32 13.10 10.07 0.85
C LYS A 32 12.52 8.72 1.27
N LYS A 33 11.84 8.66 2.41
CA LYS A 33 11.20 7.42 2.89
C LYS A 33 10.04 7.02 1.96
N ASP A 34 9.23 7.99 1.57
CA ASP A 34 8.12 7.75 0.63
C ASP A 34 8.64 7.32 -0.75
N PHE A 35 9.75 7.90 -1.22
CA PHE A 35 10.39 7.49 -2.46
C PHE A 35 10.86 6.03 -2.43
N VAL A 36 11.46 5.58 -1.31
CA VAL A 36 11.87 4.17 -1.14
C VAL A 36 10.65 3.26 -1.18
N ILE A 37 9.58 3.61 -0.45
CA ILE A 37 8.33 2.82 -0.45
C ILE A 37 7.75 2.75 -1.87
N TYR A 38 7.69 3.87 -2.59
CA TYR A 38 7.18 3.92 -3.95
C TYR A 38 8.03 3.09 -4.93
N ALA A 39 9.35 3.16 -4.82
CA ALA A 39 10.27 2.38 -5.65
C ALA A 39 10.09 0.87 -5.41
N THR A 40 10.01 0.45 -4.15
CA THR A 40 9.72 -0.94 -3.78
C THR A 40 8.35 -1.37 -4.30
N ALA A 41 7.31 -0.56 -4.08
CA ALA A 41 5.95 -0.83 -4.55
C ALA A 41 5.90 -1.08 -6.05
N ASN A 42 6.55 -0.25 -6.86
CA ASN A 42 6.58 -0.41 -8.32
C ASN A 42 7.20 -1.77 -8.75
N ILE A 43 8.25 -2.22 -8.07
CA ILE A 43 8.86 -3.53 -8.35
C ILE A 43 7.92 -4.64 -7.91
N LEU A 44 7.37 -4.58 -6.69
CA LEU A 44 6.46 -5.60 -6.17
C LEU A 44 5.21 -5.74 -7.05
N THR A 45 4.60 -4.64 -7.49
CA THR A 45 3.45 -4.65 -8.42
C THR A 45 3.74 -5.44 -9.69
N LYS A 46 4.96 -5.35 -10.23
CA LYS A 46 5.36 -6.12 -11.42
C LYS A 46 5.60 -7.59 -11.14
N LEU A 47 5.92 -7.95 -9.90
CA LEU A 47 6.14 -9.33 -9.47
C LEU A 47 4.82 -10.04 -9.08
N LEU A 48 3.77 -9.31 -8.70
CA LEU A 48 2.49 -9.90 -8.29
C LEU A 48 1.89 -10.86 -9.34
N PRO A 49 1.85 -10.56 -10.66
CA PRO A 49 1.35 -11.51 -11.65
C PRO A 49 2.16 -12.82 -11.68
N THR A 50 3.46 -12.75 -11.43
CA THR A 50 4.32 -13.94 -11.33
C THR A 50 3.99 -14.73 -10.06
N LEU A 51 3.77 -14.05 -8.93
CA LEU A 51 3.28 -14.70 -7.71
C LEU A 51 1.95 -15.43 -7.97
N ASP A 52 1.00 -14.80 -8.65
CA ASP A 52 -0.31 -15.42 -8.94
C ASP A 52 -0.14 -16.71 -9.80
N VAL A 53 0.74 -16.68 -10.81
CA VAL A 53 1.03 -17.87 -11.63
C VAL A 53 1.72 -18.96 -10.82
N LEU A 54 2.65 -18.60 -9.93
CA LEU A 54 3.32 -19.55 -9.04
C LEU A 54 2.33 -20.19 -8.05
N GLU A 55 1.42 -19.40 -7.47
CA GLU A 55 0.34 -19.90 -6.60
C GLU A 55 -0.59 -20.84 -7.36
N LEU A 56 -0.99 -20.48 -8.59
CA LEU A 56 -1.80 -21.35 -9.45
C LEU A 56 -1.08 -22.65 -9.77
N ALA A 57 0.19 -22.59 -10.16
CA ALA A 57 1.00 -23.78 -10.42
C ALA A 57 1.11 -24.68 -9.18
N ALA A 58 1.28 -24.09 -8.00
CA ALA A 58 1.28 -24.79 -6.73
C ALA A 58 -0.05 -25.53 -6.49
N THR A 59 -1.21 -24.94 -6.79
CA THR A 59 -2.51 -25.63 -6.62
C THR A 59 -2.69 -26.88 -7.50
N HIS A 60 -2.00 -26.96 -8.63
CA HIS A 60 -2.06 -28.11 -9.54
C HIS A 60 -0.91 -29.10 -9.35
N SER A 61 0.12 -28.73 -8.59
CA SER A 61 1.27 -29.58 -8.32
C SER A 61 1.07 -30.41 -7.04
N GLN A 62 1.40 -31.70 -7.11
CA GLN A 62 1.49 -32.55 -5.92
C GLN A 62 2.89 -32.55 -5.30
N ASP A 63 3.86 -31.88 -5.94
CA ASP A 63 5.23 -31.79 -5.44
C ASP A 63 5.32 -30.80 -4.26
N PRO A 64 5.68 -31.25 -3.04
CA PRO A 64 5.85 -30.38 -1.89
C PRO A 64 6.90 -29.29 -2.09
N GLY A 65 7.90 -29.53 -2.95
CA GLY A 65 8.96 -28.55 -3.26
C GLY A 65 8.41 -27.29 -3.92
N VAL A 66 7.35 -27.40 -4.73
CA VAL A 66 6.69 -26.25 -5.36
C VAL A 66 5.99 -25.40 -4.30
N GLN A 67 5.25 -26.03 -3.39
CA GLN A 67 4.58 -25.34 -2.27
C GLN A 67 5.60 -24.62 -1.37
N MET A 68 6.74 -25.28 -1.08
CA MET A 68 7.83 -24.68 -0.31
C MET A 68 8.43 -23.46 -1.02
N ALA A 69 8.65 -23.54 -2.34
CA ALA A 69 9.20 -22.44 -3.12
C ALA A 69 8.26 -21.23 -3.15
N VAL A 70 6.95 -21.45 -3.33
CA VAL A 70 5.95 -20.37 -3.28
C VAL A 70 5.92 -19.71 -1.91
N LYS A 71 5.91 -20.52 -0.84
CA LYS A 71 5.94 -19.98 0.52
C LYS A 71 7.20 -19.15 0.79
N GLN A 72 8.37 -19.66 0.40
CA GLN A 72 9.62 -18.92 0.56
C GLN A 72 9.60 -17.60 -0.22
N PHE A 73 9.01 -17.59 -1.42
CA PHE A 73 8.85 -16.37 -2.20
C PHE A 73 7.90 -15.37 -1.50
N GLN A 74 6.76 -15.83 -0.99
CA GLN A 74 5.85 -15.00 -0.19
C GLN A 74 6.54 -14.42 1.05
N ASP A 75 7.33 -15.22 1.77
CA ASP A 75 8.08 -14.78 2.96
C ASP A 75 9.10 -13.69 2.60
N VAL A 76 9.77 -13.78 1.44
CA VAL A 76 10.68 -12.74 0.95
C VAL A 76 9.92 -11.45 0.65
N LEU A 77 8.78 -11.51 -0.05
CA LEU A 77 7.98 -10.32 -0.36
C LEU A 77 7.41 -9.68 0.92
N ALA A 78 6.99 -10.49 1.89
CA ALA A 78 6.54 -10.02 3.20
C ALA A 78 7.67 -9.32 3.97
N GLY A 79 8.90 -9.82 3.85
CA GLY A 79 10.10 -9.17 4.40
C GLY A 79 10.37 -7.77 3.82
N GLU A 80 10.01 -7.54 2.56
CA GLU A 80 10.06 -6.22 1.91
C GLU A 80 8.85 -5.31 2.23
N GLY A 81 7.97 -5.76 3.14
CA GLY A 81 6.81 -4.99 3.62
C GLY A 81 5.52 -5.24 2.85
N LEU A 82 5.47 -6.22 1.94
CA LEU A 82 4.22 -6.62 1.27
C LEU A 82 3.25 -7.24 2.27
N GLN A 83 2.02 -6.76 2.29
CA GLN A 83 0.94 -7.28 3.11
C GLN A 83 -0.25 -7.63 2.25
N GLU A 84 -0.78 -8.84 2.42
CA GLU A 84 -2.00 -9.27 1.75
C GLU A 84 -3.22 -8.56 2.35
N ILE A 85 -4.09 -8.02 1.49
CA ILE A 85 -5.41 -7.52 1.86
C ILE A 85 -6.32 -8.75 1.92
N THR A 86 -6.74 -9.11 3.14
CA THR A 86 -7.50 -10.34 3.43
C THR A 86 -8.94 -10.02 3.83
N PRO A 87 -9.77 -9.53 2.88
CA PRO A 87 -11.19 -9.41 3.15
C PRO A 87 -11.80 -10.80 3.38
N LYS A 88 -12.94 -10.85 4.04
CA LYS A 88 -13.79 -12.04 4.15
C LYS A 88 -15.12 -11.78 3.48
N MET A 89 -15.77 -12.87 3.06
CA MET A 89 -17.17 -12.80 2.65
C MET A 89 -18.00 -12.23 3.80
N GLY A 90 -18.85 -11.26 3.50
CA GLY A 90 -19.68 -10.52 4.46
C GLY A 90 -19.00 -9.30 5.09
N ASP A 91 -17.70 -9.07 4.89
CA ASP A 91 -17.06 -7.83 5.32
C ASP A 91 -17.61 -6.64 4.53
N ALA A 92 -17.57 -5.45 5.14
CA ALA A 92 -17.98 -4.22 4.47
C ALA A 92 -17.07 -3.91 3.27
N TYR A 93 -17.68 -3.48 2.17
CA TYR A 93 -16.93 -3.06 0.99
C TYR A 93 -16.25 -1.70 1.22
N ASP A 94 -14.92 -1.71 1.27
CA ASP A 94 -14.07 -0.52 1.32
C ASP A 94 -13.48 -0.21 -0.06
N HIS A 95 -13.87 0.93 -0.65
CA HIS A 95 -13.40 1.41 -1.95
C HIS A 95 -11.88 1.70 -1.99
N THR A 96 -11.26 1.92 -0.83
CA THR A 96 -9.81 2.19 -0.75
C THR A 96 -8.98 0.91 -0.82
N LEU A 97 -9.55 -0.22 -0.41
CA LEU A 97 -8.87 -1.52 -0.34
C LEU A 97 -9.34 -2.50 -1.43
N HIS A 98 -10.56 -2.32 -1.93
CA HIS A 98 -11.26 -3.28 -2.76
C HIS A 98 -11.73 -2.68 -4.09
N GLU A 99 -11.59 -3.46 -5.16
CA GLU A 99 -12.11 -3.17 -6.49
C GLU A 99 -13.35 -4.06 -6.74
N CYS A 100 -14.52 -3.45 -6.87
CA CYS A 100 -15.75 -4.17 -7.19
C CYS A 100 -15.79 -4.50 -8.69
N LEU A 101 -15.76 -5.79 -9.04
CA LEU A 101 -15.88 -6.24 -10.44
C LEU A 101 -17.34 -6.39 -10.88
N GLU A 102 -18.20 -6.81 -9.96
CA GLU A 102 -19.60 -7.14 -10.25
C GLU A 102 -20.44 -6.95 -8.98
N THR A 103 -21.67 -6.49 -9.15
CA THR A 103 -22.66 -6.41 -8.08
C THR A 103 -23.66 -7.56 -8.19
N LEU A 104 -23.93 -8.23 -7.09
CA LEU A 104 -24.90 -9.33 -7.02
C LEU A 104 -26.10 -8.91 -6.17
N PRO A 105 -27.33 -9.34 -6.50
CA PRO A 105 -28.46 -9.14 -5.61
C PRO A 105 -28.23 -9.94 -4.33
N GLY A 106 -28.39 -9.32 -3.17
CA GLY A 106 -28.22 -9.99 -1.88
C GLY A 106 -28.12 -9.04 -0.70
N GLU A 107 -27.96 -9.64 0.48
CA GLU A 107 -27.93 -8.95 1.77
C GLU A 107 -26.77 -9.47 2.63
N PRO A 108 -26.15 -8.62 3.45
CA PRO A 108 -26.43 -7.18 3.62
C PRO A 108 -25.88 -6.33 2.46
N ASP A 109 -26.58 -5.24 2.13
CA ASP A 109 -26.13 -4.28 1.12
C ASP A 109 -24.69 -3.77 1.37
N ASN A 110 -23.95 -3.56 0.29
CA ASN A 110 -22.57 -3.04 0.28
C ASN A 110 -21.57 -3.90 1.08
N THR A 111 -21.75 -5.24 1.06
CA THR A 111 -20.82 -6.21 1.65
C THR A 111 -20.19 -7.13 0.60
N ILE A 112 -19.05 -7.73 0.92
CA ILE A 112 -18.30 -8.58 0.00
C ILE A 112 -19.02 -9.92 -0.18
N ALA A 113 -19.50 -10.19 -1.38
CA ALA A 113 -20.16 -11.44 -1.74
C ALA A 113 -19.14 -12.54 -2.08
N GLU A 114 -18.09 -12.20 -2.82
CA GLU A 114 -17.08 -13.16 -3.29
C GLU A 114 -15.73 -12.44 -3.47
N ILE A 115 -14.64 -13.15 -3.21
CA ILE A 115 -13.27 -12.65 -3.42
C ILE A 115 -12.71 -13.35 -4.65
N ILE A 116 -12.39 -12.56 -5.68
CA ILE A 116 -11.93 -13.05 -6.98
C ILE A 116 -10.40 -13.05 -7.05
N THR A 117 -9.76 -12.03 -6.52
CA THR A 117 -8.30 -11.93 -6.53
C THR A 117 -7.82 -11.22 -5.27
N LYS A 118 -6.75 -11.75 -4.69
CA LYS A 118 -6.09 -11.17 -3.51
C LYS A 118 -5.57 -9.76 -3.79
N GLY A 119 -5.78 -8.87 -2.83
CA GLY A 119 -5.19 -7.54 -2.83
C GLY A 119 -3.86 -7.54 -2.07
N TYR A 120 -3.04 -6.53 -2.32
CA TYR A 120 -1.78 -6.31 -1.63
C TYR A 120 -1.54 -4.82 -1.35
N LYS A 121 -0.90 -4.54 -0.23
CA LYS A 121 -0.49 -3.20 0.19
C LYS A 121 0.92 -3.21 0.79
N ILE A 122 1.53 -2.04 0.89
CA ILE A 122 2.76 -1.79 1.65
C ILE A 122 2.48 -0.63 2.58
N ASN A 123 2.59 -0.87 3.89
CA ASN A 123 2.12 0.07 4.91
C ASN A 123 0.65 0.46 4.63
N ASP A 124 0.39 1.73 4.35
CA ASP A 124 -0.94 2.27 4.02
C ASP A 124 -1.17 2.41 2.51
N TYR A 125 -0.18 2.09 1.67
CA TYR A 125 -0.27 2.21 0.21
C TYR A 125 -0.78 0.92 -0.42
N VAL A 126 -1.98 0.94 -0.97
CA VAL A 126 -2.53 -0.18 -1.76
C VAL A 126 -1.82 -0.24 -3.11
N ILE A 127 -1.12 -1.35 -3.37
CA ILE A 127 -0.40 -1.57 -4.63
C ILE A 127 -1.23 -2.38 -5.63
N ARG A 128 -2.17 -3.20 -5.12
CA ARG A 128 -3.18 -3.91 -5.89
C ARG A 128 -4.42 -4.06 -5.00
N PRO A 129 -5.59 -3.50 -5.36
CA PRO A 129 -6.80 -3.72 -4.60
C PRO A 129 -7.23 -5.20 -4.67
N ALA A 130 -7.92 -5.68 -3.64
CA ALA A 130 -8.56 -6.99 -3.71
C ALA A 130 -9.77 -6.90 -4.64
N LYS A 131 -9.83 -7.79 -5.63
CA LYS A 131 -10.96 -7.81 -6.57
C LYS A 131 -12.08 -8.63 -5.97
N VAL A 132 -13.26 -8.03 -5.84
CA VAL A 132 -14.39 -8.62 -5.14
C VAL A 132 -15.68 -8.45 -5.93
N LYS A 133 -16.67 -9.29 -5.65
CA LYS A 133 -18.07 -9.04 -5.97
C LYS A 133 -18.77 -8.51 -4.73
N VAL A 134 -19.71 -7.61 -4.89
CA VAL A 134 -20.37 -6.91 -3.77
C VAL A 134 -21.88 -7.15 -3.83
N PHE A 135 -22.51 -7.38 -2.69
CA PHE A 135 -23.96 -7.41 -2.61
C PHE A 135 -24.53 -6.01 -2.76
N LYS A 136 -25.56 -5.87 -3.59
CA LYS A 136 -26.28 -4.62 -3.78
C LYS A 136 -27.78 -4.86 -3.65
N HIS A 137 -28.46 -4.03 -2.88
CA HIS A 137 -29.91 -3.98 -2.86
C HIS A 137 -30.41 -3.47 -4.22
N GLU A 138 -31.40 -4.15 -4.82
CA GLU A 138 -32.10 -3.67 -6.01
C GLU A 138 -32.93 -2.41 -5.74
#